data_AF-A0A1I6U081-F1
#
_entry.id   AF-A0A1I6U081-F1
#
_cell.length_a   1.000
_cell.length_b   1.000
_cell.length_c   1.000
_cell.angle_alpha   90.00
_cell.angle_beta   90.00
_cell.angle_gamma   90.00
#
_symmetry.space_group_name_H-M   'P 1'
#
loop_
_entity.id
_entity.type
_entity.pdbx_description
1 polymer ?
#
loop_
_entity_poly.entity_id
_entity_poly.type
_entity_poly.pdbx_seq_one_letter_code
_entity_poly.pdbx_strand_id
1 'polypeptide(L)'
;MPVQTLPVTSSLSAQQALLNRLFLSQMLQFADVVPTRGAFGGGAGEEQFASFLREEYAARLAERVQLLPDILPDRTAPAAAGR
;
A
#
# COMPACT_ATOMS: atom_id res chain seq x y z
N MET A 1 -13.08 33.95 2.87
CA MET A 1 -11.65 33.64 3.04
C MET A 1 -11.23 32.68 1.94
N PRO A 2 -10.28 33.01 1.05
CA PRO A 2 -9.84 32.05 0.04
C PRO A 2 -9.03 30.94 0.70
N VAL A 3 -9.49 29.69 0.58
CA VAL A 3 -8.76 28.50 1.00
C VAL A 3 -7.66 28.27 -0.04
N GLN A 4 -6.41 28.54 0.33
CA GLN A 4 -5.25 28.17 -0.49
C GLN A 4 -5.09 26.66 -0.43
N THR A 5 -5.47 25.97 -1.49
CA THR A 5 -5.18 24.54 -1.68
C THR A 5 -3.73 24.42 -2.14
N LEU A 6 -2.83 24.08 -1.22
CA LEU A 6 -1.46 23.70 -1.55
C LEU A 6 -1.48 22.43 -2.43
N PRO A 7 -0.67 22.34 -3.49
CA PRO A 7 -0.59 21.14 -4.30
C PRO A 7 0.04 20.00 -3.49
N VAL A 8 -0.69 18.89 -3.30
CA VAL A 8 -0.14 17.64 -2.78
C VAL A 8 0.62 16.98 -3.93
N THR A 9 1.86 17.39 -4.18
CA THR A 9 2.77 16.70 -5.10
C THR A 9 3.46 15.56 -4.38
N SER A 10 2.79 14.41 -4.27
CA SER A 10 3.46 13.15 -3.91
C SER A 10 4.13 12.54 -5.14
N SER A 11 5.30 11.92 -4.97
CA SER A 11 6.03 11.29 -6.08
C SER A 11 5.37 9.97 -6.50
N LEU A 12 5.51 9.61 -7.78
CA LEU A 12 4.97 8.36 -8.33
C LEU A 12 5.51 7.12 -7.59
N SER A 13 6.80 7.12 -7.25
CA SER A 13 7.43 6.03 -6.50
C SER A 13 6.83 5.85 -5.10
N ALA A 14 6.54 6.95 -4.40
CA ALA A 14 5.90 6.90 -3.08
C ALA A 14 4.46 6.39 -3.18
N GLN A 15 3.73 6.78 -4.23
CA GLN A 15 2.37 6.29 -4.49
C GLN A 15 2.36 4.79 -4.82
N GLN A 16 3.32 4.32 -5.61
CA GLN A 16 3.47 2.89 -5.95
C GLN A 16 3.83 2.05 -4.72
N ALA A 17 4.76 2.52 -3.89
CA ALA A 17 5.12 1.84 -2.64
C ALA A 17 3.92 1.71 -1.69
N LEU A 18 3.11 2.78 -1.58
CA LEU A 18 1.87 2.76 -0.80
C LEU A 18 0.87 1.74 -1.34
N LEU A 19 0.62 1.73 -2.65
CA LEU A 19 -0.28 0.76 -3.27
C LEU A 19 0.19 -0.67 -3.08
N ASN A 20 1.49 -0.92 -3.23
CA ASN A 20 2.10 -2.23 -3.01
C ASN A 20 1.93 -2.71 -1.57
N ARG A 21 2.16 -1.84 -0.59
CA ARG A 21 1.92 -2.16 0.83
C ARG A 21 0.45 -2.50 1.10
N LEU A 22 -0.48 -1.69 0.58
CA LEU A 22 -1.92 -1.93 0.77
C LEU A 22 -2.36 -3.25 0.14
N PHE A 23 -1.87 -3.55 -1.06
CA PHE A 23 -2.15 -4.81 -1.73
C PHE A 23 -1.63 -6.01 -0.92
N LEU A 24 -0.37 -5.95 -0.46
CA LEU A 24 0.24 -6.99 0.38
C LEU A 24 -0.56 -7.21 1.67
N SER A 25 -1.02 -6.15 2.33
CA SER A 25 -1.85 -6.26 3.54
C SER A 25 -3.13 -7.08 3.29
N GLN A 26 -3.81 -6.81 2.17
CA GLN A 26 -5.00 -7.57 1.79
C GLN A 26 -4.66 -9.03 1.47
N MET A 27 -3.57 -9.28 0.75
CA MET A 27 -3.14 -10.65 0.44
C MET A 27 -2.81 -11.45 1.70
N LEU A 28 -2.14 -10.83 2.69
CA LEU A 28 -1.85 -11.47 3.98
C LEU A 28 -3.13 -11.77 4.77
N GLN A 29 -4.14 -10.89 4.69
CA GLN A 29 -5.46 -11.14 5.28
C GLN A 29 -6.14 -12.37 4.64
N PHE A 30 -6.15 -12.46 3.30
CA PHE A 30 -6.76 -13.60 2.59
C PHE A 30 -5.98 -14.91 2.74
N ALA A 31 -4.66 -14.83 2.90
CA ALA A 31 -3.79 -15.99 3.13
C ALA A 31 -3.85 -16.50 4.57
N ASP A 32 -4.67 -15.89 5.44
CA ASP A 32 -4.82 -16.24 6.86
C ASP A 32 -3.47 -16.20 7.61
N VAL A 33 -2.60 -15.27 7.20
CA VAL A 33 -1.31 -15.04 7.86
C VAL A 33 -1.59 -14.30 9.16
N VAL A 34 -1.30 -14.95 10.29
CA VAL A 34 -1.71 -14.58 11.66
C VAL A 34 -3.20 -14.92 11.93
N PRO A 35 -3.55 -16.22 11.97
CA PRO A 35 -4.91 -16.63 12.27
C PRO A 35 -5.22 -16.38 13.74
N THR A 36 -6.35 -15.72 14.00
CA THR A 36 -6.96 -15.58 15.32
C THR A 36 -7.45 -16.98 15.75
N ARG A 37 -6.67 -17.71 16.56
CA ARG A 37 -6.99 -19.11 16.95
C ARG A 37 -7.40 -19.21 18.42
N GLY A 38 -8.68 -19.50 18.66
CA GLY A 38 -9.12 -20.35 19.76
C GLY A 38 -9.89 -19.71 20.93
N ALA A 39 -10.42 -20.59 21.79
CA ALA A 39 -11.41 -20.32 22.85
C ALA A 39 -10.93 -19.46 24.05
N PHE A 40 -9.70 -18.93 24.03
CA PHE A 40 -9.17 -17.99 25.03
C PHE A 40 -8.70 -16.65 24.43
N GLY A 41 -8.98 -16.43 23.15
CA GLY A 41 -8.49 -15.29 22.41
C GLY A 41 -9.44 -14.98 21.26
N GLY A 42 -10.25 -13.95 21.44
CA GLY A 42 -11.26 -13.53 20.46
C GLY A 42 -11.93 -12.22 20.86
N GLY A 43 -11.25 -11.41 21.68
CA GLY A 43 -11.69 -10.06 21.99
C GLY A 43 -11.21 -9.09 20.92
N ALA A 44 -11.81 -7.89 20.88
CA ALA A 44 -11.42 -6.83 19.94
C ALA A 44 -9.90 -6.54 19.92
N GLY A 45 -9.21 -6.75 21.05
CA GLY A 45 -7.76 -6.58 21.13
C GLY A 45 -6.95 -7.57 20.29
N GLU A 46 -7.39 -8.81 20.13
CA GLU A 46 -6.67 -9.79 19.31
C GLU A 46 -6.87 -9.55 17.82
N GLU A 47 -8.08 -9.19 17.40
CA GLU A 47 -8.35 -8.78 16.02
C GLU A 47 -7.54 -7.52 15.64
N GLN A 48 -7.47 -6.56 16.55
CA GLN A 48 -6.62 -5.37 16.39
C GLN A 48 -5.13 -5.73 16.34
N PHE A 49 -4.66 -6.64 17.20
CA PHE A 49 -3.28 -7.10 17.19
C PHE A 49 -2.93 -7.88 15.90
N ALA A 50 -3.83 -8.73 15.42
CA ALA A 50 -3.68 -9.43 14.15
C ALA A 50 -3.63 -8.44 12.97
N SER A 51 -4.45 -7.38 13.00
CA SER A 51 -4.37 -6.31 11.99
C SER A 51 -3.04 -5.57 12.02
N PHE A 52 -2.60 -5.18 13.21
CA PHE A 52 -1.31 -4.53 13.40
C PHE A 52 -0.16 -5.39 12.85
N LEU A 53 -0.13 -6.69 13.19
CA LEU A 53 0.91 -7.59 12.68
C LEU A 53 0.85 -7.70 11.15
N ARG A 54 -0.34 -7.87 10.55
CA ARG A 54 -0.50 -7.91 9.10
C ARG A 54 0.03 -6.64 8.43
N GLU A 55 -0.28 -5.47 8.98
CA GLU A 55 0.20 -4.18 8.46
C GLU A 55 1.73 -4.02 8.54
N GLU A 56 2.35 -4.48 9.62
CA GLU A 56 3.81 -4.48 9.78
C GLU A 56 4.49 -5.46 8.82
N TYR A 57 3.95 -6.68 8.67
CA TYR A 57 4.45 -7.64 7.68
C TYR A 57 4.36 -7.08 6.26
N ALA A 58 3.22 -6.48 5.91
CA ALA A 58 3.03 -5.84 4.61
C ALA A 58 4.04 -4.71 4.37
N ALA A 59 4.35 -3.91 5.40
CA ALA A 59 5.37 -2.87 5.32
C ALA A 59 6.74 -3.43 4.97
N ARG A 60 7.19 -4.44 5.72
CA ARG A 60 8.52 -5.06 5.53
C ARG A 60 8.62 -5.83 4.21
N LEU A 61 7.51 -6.43 3.76
CA LEU A 61 7.47 -7.09 2.45
C LEU A 61 7.53 -6.07 1.31
N ALA A 62 6.84 -4.93 1.43
CA ALA A 62 6.83 -3.89 0.39
C ALA A 62 8.23 -3.26 0.16
N GLU A 63 9.12 -3.31 1.16
CA GLU A 63 10.53 -2.88 1.01
C GLU A 63 11.38 -3.87 0.20
N ARG A 64 10.96 -5.15 0.12
CA ARG A 64 11.76 -6.25 -0.45
C ARG A 64 11.19 -6.77 -1.75
N VAL A 65 9.88 -6.63 -1.94
CA VAL A 65 9.14 -7.21 -3.06
C VAL A 65 8.24 -6.15 -3.67
N GLN A 66 8.48 -5.84 -4.93
CA GLN A 66 7.60 -5.01 -5.75
C GLN A 66 6.66 -5.93 -6.54
N LEU A 67 5.39 -6.03 -6.13
CA LEU A 67 4.40 -6.86 -6.83
C LEU A 67 3.63 -6.10 -7.89
N LEU A 68 3.29 -4.83 -7.62
CA LEU A 68 2.61 -4.02 -8.61
C LEU A 68 3.58 -3.56 -9.69
N PRO A 69 3.18 -3.60 -10.97
CA PRO A 69 3.98 -3.07 -12.05
C PRO A 69 4.26 -1.58 -11.81
N ASP A 70 5.45 -1.14 -12.23
CA ASP A 70 5.68 0.28 -12.41
C ASP A 70 4.66 0.76 -13.43
N ILE A 71 3.65 1.48 -12.94
CA ILE A 71 2.68 2.18 -13.79
C ILE A 71 3.47 3.27 -14.52
N LEU A 72 4.18 2.87 -15.58
CA LEU A 72 4.94 3.74 -16.43
C LEU A 72 3.94 4.70 -17.06
N PRO A 73 4.14 6.03 -17.03
CA PRO A 73 3.42 6.87 -17.95
C PRO A 73 3.84 6.44 -19.36
N ASP A 74 2.95 5.79 -20.09
CA ASP A 74 3.14 5.55 -21.53
C ASP A 74 3.16 6.93 -22.22
N ARG A 75 4.38 7.44 -22.46
CA ARG A 75 4.64 8.61 -23.30
C ARG A 75 5.03 8.16 -24.70
N THR A 76 4.25 7.32 -25.36
CA THR A 76 4.35 7.11 -26.81
C THR A 76 3.88 8.32 -27.63
N ALA A 77 3.51 9.46 -27.02
CA ALA A 77 3.31 10.71 -27.76
C ALA A 77 4.61 11.56 -27.79
N PRO A 78 5.20 11.80 -28.98
CA PRO A 78 6.35 12.68 -29.10
C PRO A 78 5.94 14.13 -28.83
N ALA A 79 6.44 14.74 -27.75
CA ALA A 79 6.47 16.20 -27.60
C ALA A 79 7.78 16.75 -28.18
N ALA A 80 7.99 16.48 -29.47
CA ALA A 80 9.07 17.06 -30.27
C ALA A 80 8.48 17.55 -31.60
N ALA A 81 7.78 18.69 -31.58
CA ALA A 81 7.55 19.54 -32.76
C ALA A 81 6.88 20.85 -32.32
N GLY A 82 7.67 21.91 -32.19
CA GLY A 82 7.17 23.25 -31.94
C GLY A 82 8.32 24.20 -31.60
N ARG A 83 8.69 25.00 -32.60
CA ARG A 83 9.82 25.93 -32.67
C ARG A 83 9.89 26.92 -31.52
#